data_AF-A0A843JUD2-F1
#
_entry.id   AF-A0A843JUD2-F1
#
_cell.length_a   1.000
_cell.length_b   1.000
_cell.length_c   1.000
_cell.angle_alpha   90.00
_cell.angle_beta   90.00
_cell.angle_gamma   90.00
#
_symmetry.space_group_name_H-M   'P 1'
#
loop_
_entity.id
_entity.type
_entity.pdbx_description
1 polymer ?
#
loop_
_entity_poly.entity_id
_entity_poly.type
_entity_poly.pdbx_seq_one_letter_code
_entity_poly.pdbx_strand_id
1 'polypeptide(L)' 'MGIGGTLVGIVALICAVWVIYDVWANQKKMSSGYKILWTVVAIVFSIITAIVYYFVNKK' A
#
# COMPACT_ATOMS: atom_id res chain seq x y z
N MET A 1 -5.28 26.14 -3.83
CA MET A 1 -5.17 24.68 -3.65
C MET A 1 -6.51 24.19 -3.13
N GLY A 2 -7.36 23.67 -4.02
CA GLY A 2 -8.74 23.29 -3.66
C GLY A 2 -8.79 22.05 -2.77
N ILE A 3 -9.79 21.98 -1.91
CA ILE A 3 -10.10 20.88 -0.97
C ILE A 3 -9.99 19.47 -1.60
N GLY A 4 -10.27 19.35 -2.90
CA GLY A 4 -10.16 18.08 -3.64
C GLY A 4 -8.74 17.51 -3.71
N GLY A 5 -7.70 18.35 -3.77
CA GLY A 5 -6.31 17.88 -3.79
C GLY A 5 -5.85 17.31 -2.44
N THR A 6 -6.32 17.91 -1.34
CA THR A 6 -5.99 17.47 0.02
C THR A 6 -6.62 16.11 0.32
N LEU A 7 -7.86 15.88 -0.12
CA LEU A 7 -8.56 14.60 0.07
C LEU A 7 -7.86 13.45 -0.66
N VAL A 8 -7.43 13.67 -1.92
CA VAL A 8 -6.68 12.66 -2.68
C VAL A 8 -5.34 12.34 -2.02
N GLY A 9 -4.63 13.36 -1.50
CA GLY A 9 -3.39 13.15 -0.76
C GLY A 9 -3.58 12.34 0.53
N ILE A 10 -4.63 12.64 1.31
CA ILE A 10 -4.97 11.90 2.53
C ILE A 10 -5.33 10.45 2.22
N VAL A 11 -6.14 10.21 1.19
CA VAL A 11 -6.53 8.86 0.77
C VAL A 11 -5.30 8.07 0.30
N ALA A 12 -4.40 8.68 -0.48
CA ALA A 12 -3.15 8.05 -0.90
C ALA A 12 -2.27 7.66 0.30
N LEU A 13 -2.20 8.52 1.31
CA LEU A 13 -1.44 8.27 2.54
C LEU A 13 -2.04 7.11 3.34
N ILE A 14 -3.36 7.08 3.51
CA ILE A 14 -4.07 5.97 4.17
C ILE A 14 -3.85 4.65 3.42
N CYS A 15 -3.93 4.66 2.09
CA CYS A 15 -3.65 3.48 1.27
C CYS A 15 -2.21 2.98 1.45
N ALA A 16 -1.22 3.87 1.43
CA ALA A 16 0.18 3.49 1.63
C ALA A 16 0.39 2.85 3.02
N VAL A 17 -0.16 3.46 4.08
CA VAL A 17 -0.09 2.92 5.44
C VAL A 17 -0.78 1.57 5.54
N TRP A 18 -1.95 1.42 4.92
CA TRP A 18 -2.69 0.15 4.91
C TRP A 18 -1.91 -0.97 4.21
N VAL A 19 -1.31 -0.71 3.05
CA VAL A 19 -0.50 -1.71 2.34
C VAL A 19 0.69 -2.15 3.20
N ILE A 20 1.39 -1.21 3.82
CA ILE A 20 2.51 -1.54 4.72
C ILE A 20 2.00 -2.37 5.90
N TYR A 21 0.90 -1.97 6.53
CA TYR A 21 0.33 -2.75 7.63
C TYR A 21 -0.05 -4.17 7.20
N ASP A 22 -0.72 -4.33 6.06
CA ASP A 22 -1.18 -5.64 5.59
C ASP A 22 -0.01 -6.57 5.25
N VAL A 23 1.01 -6.06 4.56
CA VAL A 23 2.24 -6.79 4.21
C VAL A 23 2.96 -7.33 5.45
N TRP A 24 3.02 -6.53 6.52
CA TRP A 24 3.79 -6.88 7.69
C TRP A 24 2.98 -7.66 8.74
N ALA A 25 1.74 -7.25 8.99
CA ALA A 25 0.88 -7.80 10.05
C ALA A 25 0.03 -8.99 9.58
N ASN A 26 -0.59 -8.92 8.40
CA ASN A 26 -1.51 -9.94 7.90
C ASN A 26 -0.79 -11.00 7.06
N GLN A 27 0.17 -10.61 6.22
CA GLN A 27 0.93 -11.53 5.38
C GLN A 27 2.07 -12.23 6.13
N LYS A 28 1.75 -13.03 7.16
CA LYS A 28 2.73 -13.78 7.96
C LYS A 28 3.45 -14.88 7.20
N LYS A 29 2.83 -15.42 6.13
CA LYS A 29 3.41 -16.47 5.27
C LYS A 29 4.28 -15.92 4.14
N MET A 30 4.32 -14.61 3.97
CA MET A 30 5.04 -13.95 2.89
C MET A 30 6.52 -13.79 3.25
N SER A 31 7.38 -14.18 2.33
CA SER A 31 8.84 -14.10 2.53
C SER A 31 9.29 -12.64 2.74
N SER A 32 10.30 -12.45 3.59
CA SER A 32 10.83 -11.13 3.95
C SER A 32 11.23 -10.29 2.73
N GLY A 33 11.77 -10.92 1.68
CA GLY A 33 12.12 -10.22 0.42
C GLY A 33 10.91 -9.63 -0.29
N TYR A 34 9.80 -10.38 -0.32
CA TYR A 34 8.54 -9.88 -0.88
C TYR A 34 7.97 -8.74 -0.02
N LYS A 35 8.08 -8.80 1.31
CA LYS A 35 7.61 -7.72 2.19
C LYS A 35 8.31 -6.40 1.92
N ILE A 36 9.63 -6.46 1.75
CA ILE A 36 10.44 -5.28 1.42
C ILE A 36 10.05 -4.73 0.05
N LEU A 37 9.90 -5.60 -0.96
CA LEU A 37 9.49 -5.19 -2.31
C LEU A 37 8.15 -4.43 -2.28
N TRP A 38 7.14 -4.97 -1.60
CA TRP A 38 5.84 -4.32 -1.51
C TRP A 38 5.84 -3.03 -0.71
N THR A 39 6.69 -2.92 0.32
CA THR A 39 6.88 -1.68 1.07
C THR A 39 7.47 -0.59 0.20
N VAL A 40 8.52 -0.90 -0.57
CA VAL A 40 9.17 0.06 -1.49
C VAL A 40 8.18 0.50 -2.59
N VAL A 41 7.47 -0.45 -3.20
CA VAL A 41 6.50 -0.14 -4.26
C VAL A 41 5.31 0.65 -3.70
N ALA A 42 4.89 0.44 -2.44
CA ALA A 42 3.81 1.20 -1.81
C ALA A 42 4.17 2.67 -1.57
N ILE A 43 5.43 2.94 -1.25
CA ILE A 43 5.93 4.30 -1.04
C ILE A 43 6.06 5.04 -2.38
N VAL A 44 6.50 4.35 -3.45
CA VAL A 44 6.73 4.98 -4.75
C VAL A 44 5.45 5.15 -5.58
N PHE A 45 4.48 4.23 -5.45
CA PHE A 45 3.28 4.19 -6.30
C PHE A 45 1.94 4.27 -5.53
N SER A 46 1.97 4.61 -4.23
CA SER A 46 0.86 4.78 -3.26
C SER A 46 -0.48 4.12 -3.62
N ILE A 47 -1.28 4.75 -4.47
CA ILE A 47 -2.65 4.31 -4.76
C ILE A 47 -2.69 3.12 -5.73
N ILE A 48 -1.81 3.09 -6.73
CA ILE A 48 -1.77 2.03 -7.75
C ILE A 48 -1.25 0.74 -7.11
N THR A 49 -0.23 0.86 -6.25
CA THR A 49 0.31 -0.27 -5.50
C THR A 49 -0.73 -0.90 -4.61
N ALA A 50 -1.56 -0.10 -3.93
CA ALA A 50 -2.62 -0.63 -3.07
C ALA A 50 -3.64 -1.45 -3.87
N ILE A 51 -4.00 -1.00 -5.08
CA ILE A 51 -4.92 -1.73 -5.96
C ILE A 51 -4.29 -3.05 -6.41
N VAL A 52 -3.08 -3.02 -6.97
CA VAL A 52 -2.40 -4.24 -7.44
C VAL A 52 -2.16 -5.20 -6.29
N TYR A 53 -1.75 -4.70 -5.13
CA TYR A 53 -1.58 -5.47 -3.90
C TYR A 53 -2.87 -6.17 -3.48
N TYR A 54 -3.97 -5.43 -3.45
CA TYR A 54 -5.27 -5.97 -3.06
C TYR A 54 -5.74 -7.09 -3.99
N PHE A 55 -5.43 -7.02 -5.29
CA PHE A 55 -5.79 -8.07 -6.25
C PHE A 55 -4.81 -9.26 -6.23
N VAL A 56 -3.51 -9.00 -6.14
CA VAL A 56 -2.46 -10.04 -6.20
C VAL A 56 -2.38 -10.83 -4.89
N ASN A 57 -2.48 -10.14 -3.75
CA ASN A 57 -2.48 -10.75 -2.42
C ASN A 57 -3.90 -10.98 -1.89
N LYS A 58 -4.93 -10.97 -2.76
CA LYS A 58 -6.28 -11.42 -2.39
C LYS A 58 -6.26 -12.92 -2.08
N LYS A 59 -5.89 -13.26 -0.85
CA LYS A 59 -6.08 -14.58 -0.22
C LYS A 59 -6.34 -14.41 1.26
#